data_AF-A0A432HQB5-F1
#
_entry.id   AF-A0A432HQB5-F1
#
_cell.length_a   1.000
_cell.length_b   1.000
_cell.length_c   1.000
_cell.angle_alpha   90.00
_cell.angle_beta   90.00
_cell.angle_gamma   90.00
#
_symmetry.space_group_name_H-M   'P 1'
#
loop_
_entity.id
_entity.type
_entity.pdbx_description
1 polymer ?
#
loop_
_entity_poly.entity_id
_entity_poly.type
_entity_poly.pdbx_seq_one_letter_code
_entity_poly.pdbx_strand_id
1 'polypeptide(L)'
;MVEEIVSRVIERFYQLKGKKTDKADNGSTQDEERVVSKKDEDLVICRCEEITREEIKETIRNGFRTLNGIKRVTRAGMGLCQGQTCQRLITQILAEELGVKAAEIEPTTARGPVRPIRLAVFANS
;
A
#
# COMPACT_ATOMS: atom_id res chain seq x y z
N MET A 1 -28.14 4.97 10.52
CA MET A 1 -27.68 3.93 9.56
C MET A 1 -26.56 4.42 8.64
N VAL A 2 -26.83 5.29 7.64
CA VAL A 2 -25.76 5.77 6.72
C VAL A 2 -24.76 6.68 7.44
N GLU A 3 -25.22 7.58 8.31
CA GLU A 3 -24.37 8.48 9.10
C GLU A 3 -23.47 7.72 10.09
N GLU A 4 -23.96 6.62 10.67
CA GLU A 4 -23.14 5.74 11.53
C GLU A 4 -22.09 4.97 10.74
N ILE A 5 -22.43 4.50 9.53
CA ILE A 5 -21.48 3.84 8.64
C ILE A 5 -20.38 4.83 8.23
N VAL A 6 -20.77 6.05 7.85
CA VAL A 6 -19.82 7.12 7.47
C VAL A 6 -18.93 7.49 8.64
N SER A 7 -19.49 7.66 9.84
CA SER A 7 -18.72 7.98 11.05
C SER A 7 -17.74 6.89 11.42
N ARG A 8 -18.14 5.60 11.36
CA ARG A 8 -17.22 4.47 11.57
C ARG A 8 -16.10 4.44 10.53
N VAL A 9 -16.40 4.72 9.26
CA VAL A 9 -15.38 4.76 8.20
C VAL A 9 -14.40 5.92 8.44
N ILE A 10 -14.89 7.09 8.84
CA ILE A 10 -14.06 8.27 9.13
C ILE A 10 -13.17 8.03 10.35
N GLU A 11 -13.73 7.53 11.45
CA GLU A 11 -13.00 7.25 12.68
C GLU A 11 -11.91 6.19 12.44
N ARG A 12 -12.23 5.16 11.66
CA ARG A 12 -11.28 4.13 11.21
C ARG A 12 -10.20 4.68 10.29
N PHE A 13 -10.54 5.62 9.41
CA PHE A 13 -9.57 6.31 8.55
C PHE A 13 -8.58 7.14 9.38
N TYR A 14 -9.05 7.83 10.42
CA TYR A 14 -8.19 8.60 11.32
C TYR A 14 -7.26 7.71 12.15
N GLN A 15 -7.73 6.56 12.63
CA GLN A 15 -6.89 5.59 13.34
C GLN A 15 -5.71 5.08 12.48
N LEU A 16 -5.95 4.86 11.18
CA LEU A 16 -4.90 4.45 10.25
C LEU A 16 -3.88 5.56 9.98
N LYS A 17 -4.33 6.81 9.87
CA LYS A 17 -3.45 7.98 9.68
C LYS A 17 -2.59 8.30 10.91
N GLY A 18 -3.04 7.91 12.11
CA GLY A 18 -2.41 8.26 13.39
C GLY A 18 -1.27 7.33 13.83
N LYS A 19 -1.21 6.09 13.36
CA LYS A 19 -0.10 5.17 13.65
C LYS A 19 1.06 5.43 12.68
N LYS A 20 1.98 6.31 13.03
CA LYS A 20 3.35 6.23 12.50
C LYS A 20 4.14 5.34 13.44
N THR A 21 4.58 4.18 12.98
CA THR A 21 5.53 3.36 13.72
C THR A 21 6.90 4.04 13.64
N ASP A 22 7.46 4.38 14.81
CA ASP A 22 8.81 4.93 14.90
C ASP A 22 9.81 3.87 14.42
N LYS A 23 10.47 4.12 13.28
CA LYS A 23 11.39 3.19 12.61
C LYS A 23 12.59 2.86 13.51
N ALA A 24 12.79 1.58 13.81
CA ALA A 24 14.04 1.06 14.34
C ALA A 24 14.93 0.57 13.19
N ASP A 25 15.99 1.33 12.88
CA ASP A 25 17.15 0.85 12.12
C ASP A 25 17.84 -0.24 12.94
N ASN A 26 17.78 -1.51 12.50
CA ASN A 26 18.67 -2.55 12.98
C ASN A 26 18.89 -3.59 11.89
N GLY A 27 19.96 -3.41 11.12
CA GLY A 27 20.47 -4.42 10.21
C GLY A 27 21.23 -5.51 10.95
N SER A 28 20.88 -6.78 10.71
CA SER A 28 21.82 -7.90 10.72
C SER A 28 21.26 -9.12 9.98
N THR A 29 22.14 -9.68 9.16
CA THR A 29 22.10 -10.91 8.36
C THR A 29 21.93 -12.17 9.21
N GLN A 30 21.20 -13.17 8.69
CA GLN A 30 21.47 -14.63 8.71
C GLN A 30 20.18 -15.49 8.64
N ASP A 31 20.10 -16.23 7.53
CA ASP A 31 19.73 -17.64 7.30
C ASP A 31 18.31 -18.21 7.54
N GLU A 32 17.99 -19.16 6.65
CA GLU A 32 16.70 -19.71 6.23
C GLU A 32 16.13 -20.82 7.14
N GLU A 33 14.89 -20.68 7.64
CA GLU A 33 13.90 -21.76 7.84
C GLU A 33 12.51 -21.14 8.09
N ARG A 34 11.40 -21.79 7.66
CA ARG A 34 10.02 -21.25 7.66
C ARG A 34 9.45 -21.01 9.07
N VAL A 35 9.92 -19.97 9.72
CA VAL A 35 9.25 -19.25 10.81
C VAL A 35 8.61 -18.05 10.12
N VAL A 36 7.30 -17.80 10.29
CA VAL A 36 6.70 -16.52 9.92
C VAL A 36 7.31 -15.48 10.86
N SER A 37 8.50 -15.03 10.45
CA SER A 37 9.37 -14.20 11.24
C SER A 37 8.73 -12.84 11.33
N LYS A 38 8.71 -12.27 12.53
CA LYS A 38 8.30 -10.89 12.80
C LYS A 38 8.94 -9.88 11.83
N LYS A 39 10.07 -10.24 11.19
CA LYS A 39 10.72 -9.47 10.11
C LYS A 39 9.88 -9.29 8.83
N ASP A 40 8.97 -10.21 8.50
CA ASP A 40 8.18 -10.11 7.26
C ASP A 40 7.09 -9.04 7.35
N GLU A 41 6.63 -8.72 8.56
CA GLU A 41 5.65 -7.66 8.83
C GLU A 41 6.26 -6.27 8.62
N ASP A 42 7.53 -6.10 9.02
CA ASP A 42 8.32 -4.87 8.86
C ASP A 42 8.84 -4.67 7.41
N LEU A 43 8.60 -5.63 6.51
CA LEU A 43 9.08 -5.56 5.14
C LEU A 43 8.46 -4.36 4.40
N VAL A 44 9.30 -3.43 3.95
CA VAL A 44 8.84 -2.27 3.17
C VAL A 44 8.41 -2.70 1.77
N ILE A 45 7.11 -2.61 1.50
CA ILE A 45 6.50 -2.92 0.21
C ILE A 45 6.52 -1.70 -0.72
N CYS A 46 6.23 -0.51 -0.20
CA CYS A 46 6.29 0.74 -0.97
C CYS A 46 7.51 1.56 -0.54
N ARG A 47 8.59 1.52 -1.32
CA ARG A 47 9.79 2.31 -1.01
C ARG A 47 9.57 3.84 -1.05
N CYS A 48 8.67 4.33 -1.90
CA CYS A 48 8.48 5.78 -2.07
C CYS A 48 7.71 6.43 -0.92
N GLU A 49 6.71 5.74 -0.36
CA GLU A 49 5.89 6.22 0.76
C GLU A 49 6.24 5.48 2.06
N GLU A 50 7.24 4.59 2.01
CA GLU A 50 7.79 3.84 3.13
C GLU A 50 6.77 2.95 3.85
N ILE A 51 5.85 2.36 3.08
CA ILE A 51 4.76 1.52 3.59
C ILE A 51 5.21 0.06 3.71
N THR A 52 4.98 -0.51 4.89
CA THR A 52 5.29 -1.90 5.27
C THR A 52 4.20 -2.88 4.85
N ARG A 53 4.53 -4.18 4.91
CA ARG A 53 3.60 -5.27 4.64
C ARG A 53 2.47 -5.28 5.67
N GLU A 54 2.79 -5.05 6.93
CA GLU A 54 1.81 -5.05 8.01
C GLU A 54 0.79 -3.92 7.89
N GLU A 55 1.20 -2.71 7.50
CA GLU A 55 0.26 -1.61 7.26
C GLU A 55 -0.73 -1.91 6.13
N ILE A 56 -0.29 -2.60 5.09
CA ILE A 56 -1.17 -3.07 4.00
C ILE A 56 -2.15 -4.12 4.55
N LYS A 57 -1.68 -5.09 5.32
CA LYS A 57 -2.52 -6.13 5.94
C LYS A 57 -3.50 -5.55 6.94
N GLU A 58 -3.09 -4.59 7.78
CA GLU A 58 -3.97 -3.83 8.67
C GLU A 58 -5.04 -3.10 7.86
N THR A 59 -4.69 -2.51 6.72
CA THR A 59 -5.66 -1.87 5.82
C THR A 59 -6.62 -2.88 5.18
N ILE A 60 -6.23 -4.14 4.98
CA ILE A 60 -7.15 -5.18 4.45
C ILE A 60 -8.09 -5.70 5.55
N ARG A 61 -7.56 -5.99 6.75
CA ARG A 61 -8.36 -6.29 7.96
C ARG A 61 -9.32 -5.13 8.30
N ASN A 62 -8.84 -3.93 7.99
CA ASN A 62 -9.53 -2.69 7.62
C ASN A 62 -10.89 -2.72 6.90
N GLY A 63 -11.23 -3.82 6.23
CA GLY A 63 -12.36 -3.92 5.33
C GLY A 63 -12.13 -3.31 3.94
N PHE A 64 -10.94 -2.78 3.64
CA PHE A 64 -10.61 -2.31 2.29
C PHE A 64 -10.28 -3.51 1.40
N ARG A 65 -11.06 -3.72 0.35
CA ARG A 65 -10.93 -4.87 -0.56
C ARG A 65 -10.47 -4.54 -1.97
N THR A 66 -10.16 -3.27 -2.24
CA THR A 66 -9.76 -2.80 -3.58
C THR A 66 -8.40 -2.14 -3.54
N LEU A 67 -7.61 -2.29 -4.61
CA LEU A 67 -6.32 -1.61 -4.75
C LEU A 67 -6.45 -0.08 -4.66
N ASN A 68 -7.53 0.48 -5.24
CA ASN A 68 -7.81 1.91 -5.12
C ASN A 68 -8.13 2.33 -3.68
N GLY A 69 -8.78 1.47 -2.90
CA GLY A 69 -9.04 1.70 -1.47
C GLY A 69 -7.74 1.75 -0.69
N ILE A 70 -6.89 0.73 -0.84
CA ILE A 70 -5.57 0.67 -0.19
C ILE A 70 -4.73 1.90 -0.58
N LYS A 71 -4.62 2.18 -1.89
CA LYS A 71 -3.90 3.35 -2.43
C LYS A 71 -4.36 4.67 -1.82
N ARG A 72 -5.66 4.89 -1.60
CA ARG A 72 -6.18 6.14 -1.02
C ARG A 72 -5.83 6.31 0.46
N VAL A 73 -5.75 5.21 1.20
CA VAL A 73 -5.52 5.23 2.64
C VAL A 73 -4.03 5.26 2.95
N THR A 74 -3.28 4.29 2.43
CA THR A 74 -1.85 4.14 2.71
C THR A 74 -0.96 4.99 1.82
N ARG A 75 -1.51 5.59 0.75
CA ARG A 75 -0.76 6.25 -0.33
C ARG A 75 0.18 5.33 -1.12
N ALA A 76 0.21 4.03 -0.83
CA ALA A 76 1.06 3.09 -1.55
C ALA A 76 0.75 3.14 -3.06
N GLY A 77 1.79 3.46 -3.86
CA GLY A 77 1.65 3.68 -5.30
C GLY A 77 1.35 5.13 -5.73
N MET A 78 1.37 6.10 -4.81
CA MET A 78 1.26 7.54 -5.12
C MET A 78 2.60 8.28 -5.15
N GLY A 79 3.70 7.62 -4.75
CA GLY A 79 5.04 8.23 -4.76
C GLY A 79 5.65 8.40 -6.15
N LEU A 80 6.93 8.78 -6.22
CA LEU A 80 7.62 9.09 -7.48
C LEU A 80 7.53 7.98 -8.54
N CYS A 81 7.54 6.72 -8.11
CA CYS A 81 7.44 5.58 -9.00
C CYS A 81 6.02 5.29 -9.52
N GLN A 82 4.99 5.99 -9.02
CA GLN A 82 3.58 5.79 -9.40
C GLN A 82 3.11 4.31 -9.35
N GLY A 83 3.63 3.53 -8.40
CA GLY A 83 3.20 2.14 -8.18
C GLY A 83 3.93 1.09 -9.03
N GLN A 84 4.91 1.47 -9.86
CA GLN A 84 5.63 0.55 -10.75
C GLN A 84 6.27 -0.66 -10.03
N THR A 85 6.72 -0.47 -8.79
CA THR A 85 7.34 -1.53 -7.99
C THR A 85 6.35 -2.22 -7.05
N CYS A 86 5.60 -1.43 -6.27
CA CYS A 86 4.79 -1.95 -5.18
C CYS A 86 3.42 -2.49 -5.62
N GLN A 87 2.87 -2.07 -6.76
CA GLN A 87 1.48 -2.41 -7.13
C GLN A 87 1.26 -3.92 -7.24
N ARG A 88 2.16 -4.65 -7.90
CA ARG A 88 2.04 -6.12 -8.03
C ARG A 88 2.15 -6.84 -6.68
N LEU A 89 3.02 -6.35 -5.80
CA LEU A 89 3.18 -6.90 -4.45
C LEU A 89 1.92 -6.69 -3.61
N ILE A 90 1.33 -5.48 -3.67
CA ILE A 90 0.07 -5.17 -2.99
C ILE A 90 -1.07 -6.03 -3.53
N THR A 91 -1.14 -6.25 -4.84
CA THR A 91 -2.13 -7.15 -5.45
C THR A 91 -1.99 -8.58 -4.93
N GLN A 92 -0.76 -9.10 -4.79
CA GLN A 92 -0.52 -10.43 -4.23
C GLN A 92 -0.95 -10.51 -2.76
N ILE A 93 -0.55 -9.53 -1.94
CA ILE A 93 -0.96 -9.47 -0.53
C ILE A 93 -2.50 -9.42 -0.41
N LEU A 94 -3.15 -8.62 -1.25
CA LEU A 94 -4.61 -8.51 -1.27
C LEU A 94 -5.28 -9.82 -1.71
N ALA A 95 -4.71 -10.51 -2.70
CA ALA A 95 -5.20 -11.81 -3.17
C ALA A 95 -5.06 -12.88 -2.08
N GLU A 96 -3.90 -12.93 -1.41
CA GLU A 96 -3.62 -13.84 -0.30
C GLU A 96 -4.61 -13.64 0.86
N GLU A 97 -4.83 -12.39 1.28
CA GLU A 97 -5.71 -12.07 2.42
C GLU A 97 -7.20 -12.26 2.11
N LEU A 98 -7.61 -12.10 0.85
CA LEU A 98 -9.01 -12.32 0.43
C LEU A 98 -9.29 -13.75 -0.04
N GLY A 99 -8.26 -14.58 -0.26
CA GLY A 99 -8.40 -15.93 -0.81
C GLY A 99 -8.89 -15.95 -2.27
N VAL A 100 -8.67 -14.86 -3.02
CA VAL A 100 -9.08 -14.74 -4.43
C VAL A 100 -7.87 -14.82 -5.36
N LYS A 101 -8.08 -15.11 -6.65
CA LYS A 101 -6.98 -15.08 -7.61
C LYS A 101 -6.56 -13.63 -7.86
N ALA A 102 -5.26 -13.37 -7.98
CA ALA A 102 -4.74 -12.04 -8.29
C ALA A 102 -5.30 -11.44 -9.59
N ALA A 103 -5.72 -12.28 -10.54
CA ALA A 103 -6.34 -11.86 -11.80
C ALA A 103 -7.76 -11.27 -11.63
N GLU A 104 -8.45 -11.58 -10.52
CA GLU A 104 -9.79 -11.06 -10.23
C GLU A 104 -9.76 -9.67 -9.60
N ILE A 105 -8.57 -9.20 -9.19
CA ILE A 105 -8.38 -7.89 -8.58
C ILE A 105 -8.20 -6.84 -9.67
N GLU A 106 -9.11 -5.86 -9.70
CA GLU A 106 -9.03 -4.75 -10.65
C GLU A 106 -7.77 -3.91 -10.44
N PRO A 107 -6.98 -3.66 -11.50
CA PRO A 107 -5.79 -2.82 -11.42
C PRO A 107 -6.15 -1.33 -11.24
N THR A 108 -5.25 -0.56 -10.64
CA THR A 108 -5.42 0.89 -10.55
C THR A 108 -5.28 1.54 -11.92
N THR A 109 -6.07 2.58 -12.19
CA THR A 109 -6.02 3.31 -13.47
C THR A 109 -4.66 3.98 -13.68
N ALA A 110 -4.00 3.65 -14.79
CA ALA A 110 -2.80 4.35 -15.22
C ALA A 110 -3.16 5.74 -15.77
N ARG A 111 -2.38 6.75 -15.38
CA ARG A 111 -2.51 8.13 -15.86
C ARG A 111 -1.17 8.57 -16.43
N GLY A 112 -1.19 9.29 -17.54
CA GLY A 112 0.01 9.87 -18.11
C GLY A 112 0.46 11.12 -17.34
N PRO A 113 1.74 11.51 -17.45
CA PRO A 113 2.85 10.77 -18.05
C PRO A 113 3.36 9.63 -17.14
N VAL A 114 3.78 8.51 -17.73
CA VAL A 114 4.24 7.31 -16.98
C VAL A 114 5.46 7.59 -16.12
N ARG A 115 6.36 8.47 -16.59
CA ARG A 115 7.47 9.00 -15.82
C ARG A 115 7.29 10.50 -15.66
N PRO A 116 7.68 11.07 -14.52
CA PRO A 116 7.73 12.52 -14.37
C PRO A 116 8.62 13.13 -15.45
N ILE A 117 8.08 14.11 -16.17
CA ILE A 117 8.85 14.91 -17.13
C ILE A 117 8.83 16.36 -16.69
N ARG A 118 9.87 17.11 -17.05
CA ARG A 118 9.95 18.54 -16.73
C ARG A 118 8.81 19.27 -17.42
N LEU A 119 8.18 20.21 -16.71
CA LEU A 119 7.07 20.98 -17.26
C LEU A 119 7.47 21.74 -18.54
N ALA A 120 8.72 22.19 -18.64
CA ALA A 120 9.27 22.83 -19.83
C ALA A 120 9.14 21.98 -21.11
N VAL A 121 9.14 20.64 -21.00
CA VAL A 121 8.93 19.73 -22.14
C VAL A 121 7.52 19.86 -22.70
N PHE A 122 6.51 20.08 -21.84
CA PHE A 122 5.13 20.32 -22.28
C PHE A 122 4.86 21.78 -22.67
N ALA A 123 5.51 22.73 -22.00
CA ALA A 123 5.27 24.15 -22.19
C ALA A 123 5.80 24.72 -23.51
N ASN A 124 6.68 23.97 -24.20
CA ASN A 124 7.23 24.37 -25.50
C ASN A 124 6.33 23.94 -26.67
N SER A 125 5.01 23.91 -26.44
CA SER A 125 4.00 23.58 -27.45
C SER A 125 3.50 24.80 -28.20
#